data_AF-A0A6T7Y9L7-F1
#
_entry.id   AF-A0A6T7Y9L7-F1
#
_cell.length_a   1.000
_cell.length_b   1.000
_cell.length_c   1.000
_cell.angle_alpha   90.00
_cell.angle_beta   90.00
_cell.angle_gamma   90.00
#
_symmetry.space_group_name_H-M   'P 1'
#
loop_
_entity.id
_entity.type
_entity.pdbx_description
1 polymer ?
#
loop_
_entity_poly.entity_id
_entity_poly.type
_entity_poly.pdbx_seq_one_letter_code
_entity_poly.pdbx_strand_id
1 'polypeptide(L)'
;MTLGVSSLIVTLLLSASSCVALEGYSTTGGTFRYGHLFWTSSGNDVNFVIEAAYKRSVDTSYFKGTASDGLAQTGDVVTLFGREEPEFSFGDSMISRQLKMTVTAYSVKEDWIMGEVRLTHQYGSPTDNGKAWVASFSGCCRLPYLMNNKDAPYLLSAEVNLNEATQSPRAVVLPQVTVPLLDGVLRSDFFVPAYDPSNAQAVYWARDSSYKVGEALGLAGRASLAVGLQRLAALTDTSGYQVACGGRLPADAPGGAG
;
A
#
# COMPACT_ATOMS: atom_id res chain seq x y z
N MET A 1 -76.23 20.52 38.28
CA MET A 1 -74.79 20.77 38.08
C MET A 1 -74.23 19.62 37.27
N THR A 2 -74.13 19.80 35.97
CA THR A 2 -73.72 18.79 34.99
C THR A 2 -72.22 18.88 34.77
N LEU A 3 -71.50 17.80 35.10
CA LEU A 3 -70.05 17.68 34.93
C LEU A 3 -69.72 17.37 33.46
N GLY A 4 -68.93 18.24 32.84
CA GLY A 4 -68.46 18.11 31.47
C GLY A 4 -67.29 17.13 31.37
N VAL A 5 -67.39 16.20 30.41
CA VAL A 5 -66.34 15.25 30.06
C VAL A 5 -65.37 15.94 29.10
N SER A 6 -64.15 16.25 29.56
CA SER A 6 -63.08 16.76 28.70
C SER A 6 -62.38 15.59 27.99
N SER A 7 -62.48 15.56 26.65
CA SER A 7 -61.70 14.65 25.80
C SER A 7 -60.24 15.10 25.76
N LEU A 8 -59.34 14.22 26.21
CA LEU A 8 -57.90 14.38 26.09
C LEU A 8 -57.45 13.87 24.71
N ILE A 9 -57.10 14.77 23.79
CA ILE A 9 -56.51 14.39 22.50
C ILE A 9 -55.01 14.20 22.71
N VAL A 10 -54.58 12.93 22.77
CA VAL A 10 -53.16 12.56 22.75
C VAL A 10 -52.69 12.63 21.30
N THR A 11 -51.90 13.65 20.98
CA THR A 11 -51.28 13.80 19.65
C THR A 11 -49.97 13.03 19.66
N LEU A 12 -49.94 11.88 18.97
CA LEU A 12 -48.75 11.06 18.79
C LEU A 12 -47.82 11.75 17.77
N LEU A 13 -46.78 12.43 18.26
CA LEU A 13 -45.70 12.95 17.40
C LEU A 13 -44.83 11.77 16.95
N LEU A 14 -45.05 11.28 15.73
CA LEU A 14 -44.07 10.43 15.05
C LEU A 14 -42.85 11.29 14.72
N SER A 15 -41.79 11.16 15.51
CA SER A 15 -40.46 11.63 15.11
C SER A 15 -39.99 10.77 13.95
N ALA A 16 -40.19 11.27 12.72
CA ALA A 16 -39.47 10.77 11.56
C ALA A 16 -37.99 11.01 11.82
N SER A 17 -37.29 9.99 12.32
CA SER A 17 -35.84 9.95 12.31
C SER A 17 -35.43 10.00 10.85
N SER A 18 -35.01 11.17 10.40
CA SER A 18 -34.28 11.31 9.15
C SER A 18 -33.01 10.47 9.31
N CYS A 19 -33.08 9.22 8.84
CA CYS A 19 -31.89 8.48 8.48
C CYS A 19 -31.26 9.31 7.36
N VAL A 20 -30.29 10.15 7.73
CA VAL A 20 -29.40 10.76 6.76
C VAL A 20 -28.64 9.58 6.16
N ALA A 21 -29.17 9.04 5.07
CA ALA A 21 -28.41 8.15 4.22
C ALA A 21 -27.18 8.95 3.81
N LEU A 22 -26.01 8.46 4.20
CA LEU A 22 -24.73 8.96 3.73
C LEU A 22 -24.64 8.58 2.23
N GLU A 23 -25.35 9.31 1.38
CA GLU A 23 -25.26 9.22 -0.06
C GLU A 23 -23.86 9.69 -0.46
N GLY A 24 -23.03 8.75 -0.91
CA GLY A 24 -21.65 9.06 -1.33
C GLY A 24 -20.62 7.95 -1.12
N TYR A 25 -21.00 6.75 -0.68
CA TYR A 25 -20.06 5.63 -0.65
C TYR A 25 -19.87 5.06 -2.06
N SER A 26 -18.99 5.71 -2.82
CA SER A 26 -18.52 5.19 -4.11
C SER A 26 -18.02 3.75 -3.92
N THR A 27 -18.45 2.87 -4.80
CA THR A 27 -18.00 1.47 -4.90
C THR A 27 -16.54 1.34 -5.34
N THR A 28 -15.75 2.42 -5.30
CA THR A 28 -14.30 2.33 -5.34
C THR A 28 -13.83 1.54 -4.12
N GLY A 29 -13.61 0.24 -4.33
CA GLY A 29 -12.78 -0.58 -3.45
C GLY A 29 -11.41 0.06 -3.25
N GLY A 30 -10.62 -0.48 -2.33
CA GLY A 30 -9.37 0.16 -1.95
C GLY A 30 -8.41 0.42 -3.13
N THR A 31 -7.57 1.44 -2.97
CA THR A 31 -6.67 1.92 -4.02
C THR A 31 -5.22 1.59 -3.72
N PHE A 32 -4.86 1.36 -2.46
CA PHE A 32 -3.48 1.12 -2.05
C PHE A 32 -2.97 -0.24 -2.53
N ARG A 33 -1.81 -0.24 -3.19
CA ARG A 33 -1.16 -1.44 -3.71
C ARG A 33 -0.02 -1.91 -2.80
N TYR A 34 0.89 -1.00 -2.51
CA TYR A 34 2.05 -1.24 -1.68
C TYR A 34 2.64 0.10 -1.22
N GLY A 35 3.50 0.05 -0.21
CA GLY A 35 4.35 1.19 0.12
C GLY A 35 5.42 0.84 1.14
N HIS A 36 6.38 1.75 1.29
CA HIS A 36 7.40 1.70 2.33
C HIS A 36 7.68 3.09 2.88
N LEU A 37 8.11 3.13 4.14
CA LEU A 37 8.44 4.34 4.88
C LEU A 37 9.91 4.28 5.31
N PHE A 38 10.66 5.32 5.01
CA PHE A 38 12.03 5.49 5.47
C PHE A 38 12.32 6.94 5.84
N TRP A 39 13.42 7.18 6.55
CA TRP A 39 13.79 8.51 7.01
C TRP A 39 15.30 8.75 7.02
N THR A 40 15.65 10.04 7.02
CA THR A 40 17.01 10.55 7.24
C THR A 40 16.95 11.71 8.21
N SER A 41 18.01 11.98 8.96
CA SER A 41 18.03 13.05 9.96
C SER A 41 19.31 13.88 9.92
N SER A 42 19.16 15.12 10.40
CA SER A 42 20.25 16.03 10.74
C SER A 42 19.98 16.57 12.14
N GLY A 43 20.53 15.88 13.15
CA GLY A 43 20.16 16.13 14.55
C GLY A 43 18.70 15.73 14.80
N ASN A 44 17.90 16.65 15.34
CA ASN A 44 16.48 16.41 15.62
C ASN A 44 15.55 16.67 14.43
N ASP A 45 16.08 17.19 13.32
CA ASP A 45 15.32 17.41 12.09
C ASP A 45 15.33 16.13 11.26
N VAL A 46 14.14 15.58 11.01
CA VAL A 46 13.92 14.29 10.35
C VAL A 46 13.11 14.48 9.07
N ASN A 47 13.65 13.97 7.96
CA ASN A 47 12.97 13.92 6.68
C ASN A 47 12.45 12.50 6.45
N PHE A 48 11.13 12.35 6.41
CA PHE A 48 10.45 11.11 6.07
C PHE A 48 10.14 11.08 4.58
N VAL A 49 10.27 9.90 4.00
CA VAL A 49 9.85 9.61 2.63
C VAL A 49 8.95 8.39 2.66
N ILE A 50 7.74 8.56 2.12
CA ILE A 50 6.80 7.48 1.84
C ILE A 50 6.84 7.25 0.35
N GLU A 51 7.26 6.06 -0.06
CA GLU A 51 7.14 5.60 -1.43
C GLU A 51 5.98 4.62 -1.49
N ALA A 52 4.93 4.98 -2.21
CA ALA A 52 3.70 4.19 -2.27
C ALA A 52 3.15 4.16 -3.69
N ALA A 53 2.38 3.10 -3.97
CA ALA A 53 1.60 3.01 -5.19
C ALA A 53 0.12 2.78 -4.94
N TYR A 54 -0.64 3.38 -5.84
CA TYR A 54 -2.09 3.39 -5.82
C TYR A 54 -2.63 2.98 -7.18
N LYS A 55 -3.89 2.52 -7.19
CA LYS A 55 -4.68 2.47 -8.42
C LYS A 55 -4.68 3.84 -9.08
N ARG A 56 -4.53 3.89 -10.40
CA ARG A 56 -4.47 5.13 -11.18
C ARG A 56 -5.86 5.66 -11.52
N SER A 57 -6.75 4.79 -11.99
CA SER A 57 -8.15 5.11 -12.29
C SER A 57 -9.00 5.15 -11.01
N VAL A 58 -8.76 6.17 -10.19
CA VAL A 58 -9.60 6.51 -9.05
C VAL A 58 -10.57 7.61 -9.48
N ASP A 59 -11.86 7.38 -9.24
CA ASP A 59 -12.90 8.35 -9.60
C ASP A 59 -12.96 9.50 -8.57
N THR A 60 -11.97 10.37 -8.62
CA THR A 60 -11.86 11.55 -7.76
C THR A 60 -11.08 12.66 -8.44
N SER A 61 -11.41 13.91 -8.13
CA SER A 61 -10.67 15.08 -8.60
C SER A 61 -9.24 15.13 -8.03
N TYR A 62 -9.01 14.53 -6.86
CA TYR A 62 -7.70 14.52 -6.19
C TYR A 62 -6.61 13.71 -6.92
N PHE A 63 -7.02 12.78 -7.80
CA PHE A 63 -6.15 11.88 -8.58
C PHE A 63 -6.16 12.18 -10.08
N LYS A 64 -6.79 13.29 -10.49
CA LYS A 64 -6.73 13.74 -11.89
C LYS A 64 -5.31 14.16 -12.22
N GLY A 65 -4.93 13.96 -13.47
CA GLY A 65 -3.59 14.26 -13.95
C GLY A 65 -3.57 14.83 -15.35
N THR A 66 -2.36 15.03 -15.84
CA THR A 66 -2.09 15.71 -17.10
C THR A 66 -1.94 14.76 -18.29
N ALA A 67 -2.10 13.45 -18.10
CA ALA A 67 -2.04 12.48 -19.18
C ALA A 67 -3.19 12.65 -20.18
N SER A 68 -3.03 12.08 -21.37
CA SER A 68 -4.04 12.15 -22.45
C SER A 68 -5.38 11.49 -22.10
N ASP A 69 -5.41 10.60 -21.11
CA ASP A 69 -6.62 9.97 -20.58
C ASP A 69 -7.18 10.71 -19.33
N GLY A 70 -6.61 11.86 -18.97
CA GLY A 70 -7.01 12.69 -17.84
C GLY A 70 -6.64 12.12 -16.46
N LEU A 71 -5.77 11.10 -16.41
CA LEU A 71 -5.30 10.47 -15.18
C LEU A 71 -3.84 10.87 -14.86
N ALA A 72 -3.42 10.67 -13.61
CA ALA A 72 -2.08 10.98 -13.12
C ALA A 72 -0.95 10.32 -13.94
N GLN A 73 0.09 11.07 -14.27
CA GLN A 73 1.34 10.60 -14.88
C GLN A 73 2.57 11.14 -14.15
N THR A 74 3.76 10.67 -14.52
CA THR A 74 5.02 11.15 -13.93
C THR A 74 5.12 12.66 -13.98
N GLY A 75 5.48 13.27 -12.85
CA GLY A 75 5.59 14.73 -12.67
C GLY A 75 4.34 15.38 -12.10
N ASP A 76 3.17 14.72 -12.16
CA ASP A 76 1.96 15.24 -11.52
C ASP A 76 2.07 15.17 -9.99
N VAL A 77 1.37 16.08 -9.31
CA VAL A 77 1.19 16.05 -7.85
C VAL A 77 -0.27 15.72 -7.56
N VAL A 78 -0.50 14.62 -6.87
CA VAL A 78 -1.84 14.17 -6.46
C VAL A 78 -1.99 14.28 -4.95
N THR A 79 -3.20 14.62 -4.50
CA THR A 79 -3.51 14.56 -3.07
C THR A 79 -3.96 13.14 -2.75
N LEU A 80 -3.27 12.48 -1.83
CA LEU A 80 -3.63 11.14 -1.40
C LEU A 80 -5.02 11.18 -0.77
N PHE A 81 -5.88 10.30 -1.27
CA PHE A 81 -7.26 10.17 -0.85
C PHE A 81 -7.62 8.69 -0.84
N GLY A 82 -8.55 8.33 0.02
CA GLY A 82 -9.05 6.98 0.18
C GLY A 82 -10.46 7.00 0.72
N ARG A 83 -10.98 5.82 1.05
CA ARG A 83 -12.22 5.71 1.83
C ARG A 83 -12.10 6.43 3.17
N GLU A 84 -10.89 6.40 3.71
CA GLU A 84 -10.42 7.21 4.83
C GLU A 84 -9.24 8.02 4.34
N GLU A 85 -9.16 9.27 4.78
CA GLU A 85 -8.04 10.14 4.45
C GLU A 85 -6.75 9.54 5.04
N PRO A 86 -5.71 9.29 4.22
CA PRO A 86 -4.46 8.78 4.75
C PRO A 86 -3.78 9.80 5.66
N GLU A 87 -3.23 9.32 6.77
CA GLU A 87 -2.63 10.14 7.82
C GLU A 87 -1.18 9.72 8.06
N PHE A 88 -0.33 10.69 8.41
CA PHE A 88 1.02 10.42 8.89
C PHE A 88 1.18 10.89 10.33
N SER A 89 1.43 9.96 11.26
CA SER A 89 1.78 10.26 12.65
C SER A 89 3.29 10.26 12.82
N PHE A 90 3.84 11.30 13.44
CA PHE A 90 5.28 11.37 13.73
C PHE A 90 5.66 10.62 15.03
N GLY A 91 4.68 10.12 15.78
CA GLY A 91 4.93 9.39 17.04
C GLY A 91 5.00 10.28 18.29
N ASP A 92 4.86 11.60 18.15
CA ASP A 92 4.86 12.58 19.24
C ASP A 92 3.53 13.35 19.36
N SER A 93 2.43 12.71 18.93
CA SER A 93 1.08 13.27 18.82
C SER A 93 0.86 14.27 17.68
N MET A 94 1.89 14.64 16.92
CA MET A 94 1.69 15.38 15.68
C MET A 94 1.25 14.46 14.54
N ILE A 95 0.25 14.93 13.78
CA ILE A 95 -0.32 14.21 12.65
C ILE A 95 -0.39 15.14 11.44
N SER A 96 0.08 14.66 10.29
CA SER A 96 -0.09 15.30 8.98
C SER A 96 -1.22 14.63 8.21
N ARG A 97 -2.07 15.45 7.60
CA ARG A 97 -3.20 15.07 6.73
C ARG A 97 -3.05 15.76 5.37
N GLN A 98 -3.89 15.42 4.41
CA GLN A 98 -3.85 15.97 3.05
C GLN A 98 -2.49 15.78 2.37
N LEU A 99 -1.94 14.58 2.54
CA LEU A 99 -0.62 14.22 2.04
C LEU A 99 -0.56 14.35 0.51
N LYS A 100 0.45 15.04 0.00
CA LYS A 100 0.66 15.24 -1.43
C LYS A 100 1.76 14.32 -1.93
N MET A 101 1.44 13.52 -2.94
CA MET A 101 2.36 12.60 -3.58
C MET A 101 2.79 13.16 -4.93
N THR A 102 4.10 13.23 -5.16
CA THR A 102 4.64 13.50 -6.50
C THR A 102 4.79 12.18 -7.23
N VAL A 103 4.14 12.04 -8.39
CA VAL A 103 4.14 10.80 -9.17
C VAL A 103 5.50 10.64 -9.86
N THR A 104 6.16 9.52 -9.59
CA THR A 104 7.48 9.18 -10.15
C THR A 104 7.38 8.15 -11.26
N ALA A 105 6.39 7.25 -11.20
CA ALA A 105 6.13 6.25 -12.22
C ALA A 105 4.64 5.92 -12.34
N TYR A 106 4.23 5.39 -13.50
CA TYR A 106 2.86 4.92 -13.72
C TYR A 106 2.79 3.84 -14.79
N SER A 107 1.69 3.09 -14.82
CA SER A 107 1.35 2.15 -15.87
C SER A 107 -0.11 2.33 -16.27
N VAL A 108 -0.34 2.65 -17.55
CA VAL A 108 -1.69 2.70 -18.13
C VAL A 108 -2.27 1.29 -18.20
N LYS A 109 -1.48 0.32 -18.65
CA LYS A 109 -1.91 -1.07 -18.87
C LYS A 109 -2.31 -1.76 -17.57
N GLU A 110 -1.57 -1.53 -16.50
CA GLU A 110 -1.78 -2.18 -15.20
C GLU A 110 -2.53 -1.28 -14.20
N ASP A 111 -2.91 -0.08 -14.63
CA ASP A 111 -3.73 0.89 -13.91
C ASP A 111 -3.16 1.25 -12.52
N TRP A 112 -1.91 1.71 -12.49
CA TRP A 112 -1.25 2.15 -11.26
C TRP A 112 -0.40 3.40 -11.43
N ILE A 113 -0.25 4.15 -10.33
CA ILE A 113 0.74 5.21 -10.15
C ILE A 113 1.59 4.88 -8.93
N MET A 114 2.84 5.31 -8.95
CA MET A 114 3.78 5.27 -7.84
C MET A 114 4.34 6.67 -7.66
N GLY A 115 4.57 7.07 -6.41
CA GLY A 115 5.17 8.35 -6.12
C GLY A 115 5.76 8.43 -4.73
N GLU A 116 6.22 9.64 -4.42
CA GLU A 116 6.84 9.98 -3.16
C GLU A 116 6.02 11.05 -2.43
N VAL A 117 5.79 10.83 -1.13
CA VAL A 117 5.40 11.88 -0.19
C VAL A 117 6.61 12.19 0.67
N ARG A 118 6.96 13.47 0.78
CA ARG A 118 8.08 13.94 1.59
C ARG A 118 7.56 14.81 2.74
N LEU A 119 7.93 14.45 3.96
CA LEU A 119 7.50 15.13 5.18
C LEU A 119 8.74 15.48 6.01
N THR A 120 8.70 16.64 6.67
CA THR A 120 9.79 17.09 7.54
C THR A 120 9.25 17.31 8.93
N HIS A 121 10.01 16.90 9.94
CA HIS A 121 9.61 17.00 11.33
C HIS A 121 10.79 17.32 12.23
N GLN A 122 10.58 18.16 13.24
CA GLN A 122 11.59 18.44 14.25
C GLN A 122 11.16 17.83 15.59
N TYR A 123 11.87 16.81 16.06
CA TYR A 123 11.59 16.22 17.36
C TYR A 123 12.12 17.09 18.51
N GLY A 124 11.38 17.14 19.61
CA GLY A 124 11.83 17.82 20.83
C GLY A 124 13.05 17.15 21.49
N SER A 125 13.23 15.84 21.27
CA SER A 125 14.34 15.05 21.80
C SER A 125 14.75 13.92 20.84
N PRO A 126 15.99 13.40 20.95
CA PRO A 126 16.48 12.30 20.11
C PRO A 126 15.64 11.00 20.21
N THR A 127 14.89 10.84 21.30
CA THR A 127 14.08 9.66 21.64
C THR A 127 12.83 10.07 22.40
N ASP A 128 11.79 9.23 22.39
CA ASP A 128 10.62 9.30 23.27
C ASP A 128 10.96 8.69 24.63
N ASN A 129 11.43 9.51 25.58
CA ASN A 129 11.71 9.06 26.96
C ASN A 129 12.61 7.80 27.03
N GLY A 130 13.63 7.73 26.18
CA GLY A 130 14.56 6.60 26.08
C GLY A 130 14.13 5.47 25.14
N LYS A 131 12.99 5.61 24.44
CA LYS A 131 12.52 4.70 23.39
C LYS A 131 12.56 5.37 22.02
N ALA A 132 12.60 4.58 20.94
CA ALA A 132 12.46 5.12 19.60
C ALA A 132 11.07 5.75 19.42
N TRP A 133 10.98 6.87 18.70
CA TRP A 133 9.71 7.38 18.21
C TRP A 133 9.14 6.40 17.18
N VAL A 134 7.83 6.25 17.12
CA VAL A 134 7.17 5.39 16.12
C VAL A 134 6.43 6.27 15.13
N ALA A 135 7.10 6.58 14.02
CA ALA A 135 6.45 7.24 12.90
C ALA A 135 5.61 6.23 12.12
N SER A 136 4.42 6.63 11.66
CA SER A 136 3.53 5.74 10.93
C SER A 136 2.72 6.45 9.85
N PHE A 137 2.55 5.76 8.73
CA PHE A 137 1.66 6.13 7.66
C PHE A 137 0.50 5.13 7.61
N SER A 138 -0.74 5.58 7.75
CA SER A 138 -1.91 4.73 7.72
C SER A 138 -2.97 5.27 6.79
N GLY A 139 -3.85 4.38 6.33
CA GLY A 139 -5.01 4.78 5.57
C GLY A 139 -5.83 3.58 5.13
N CYS A 140 -6.91 3.87 4.42
CA CYS A 140 -7.77 2.86 3.84
C CYS A 140 -8.03 3.14 2.35
N CYS A 141 -8.06 2.15 1.48
CA CYS A 141 -7.97 0.71 1.73
C CYS A 141 -7.05 0.05 0.69
N ARG A 142 -6.65 -1.19 0.96
CA ARG A 142 -5.96 -2.02 -0.03
C ARG A 142 -6.90 -2.49 -1.16
N LEU A 143 -6.33 -2.79 -2.32
CA LEU A 143 -7.07 -3.22 -3.51
C LEU A 143 -8.15 -4.31 -3.24
N PRO A 144 -9.33 -4.22 -3.88
CA PRO A 144 -10.46 -5.13 -3.65
C PRO A 144 -10.28 -6.53 -4.28
N TYR A 145 -9.19 -6.78 -4.99
CA TYR A 145 -8.92 -8.07 -5.64
C TYR A 145 -7.69 -8.78 -5.05
N LEU A 146 -7.13 -8.27 -3.96
CA LEU A 146 -6.11 -8.99 -3.20
C LEU A 146 -6.70 -10.25 -2.58
N MET A 147 -5.88 -11.29 -2.45
CA MET A 147 -6.28 -12.50 -1.73
C MET A 147 -6.18 -12.33 -0.22
N ASN A 148 -5.14 -11.64 0.24
CA ASN A 148 -4.90 -11.29 1.63
C ASN A 148 -5.26 -9.82 1.85
N ASN A 149 -5.90 -9.51 2.98
CA ASN A 149 -6.16 -8.13 3.42
C ASN A 149 -6.86 -7.26 2.37
N LYS A 150 -7.76 -7.88 1.57
CA LYS A 150 -8.66 -7.21 0.64
C LYS A 150 -9.46 -6.13 1.34
N ASP A 151 -9.49 -4.92 0.77
CA ASP A 151 -10.21 -3.76 1.30
C ASP A 151 -9.87 -3.43 2.77
N ALA A 152 -8.79 -4.00 3.31
CA ALA A 152 -8.37 -3.76 4.67
C ALA A 152 -7.54 -2.46 4.76
N PRO A 153 -7.49 -1.82 5.93
CA PRO A 153 -6.57 -0.73 6.20
C PRO A 153 -5.11 -1.17 6.05
N TYR A 154 -4.24 -0.22 5.71
CA TYR A 154 -2.80 -0.41 5.70
C TYR A 154 -2.13 0.46 6.75
N LEU A 155 -0.96 0.02 7.17
CA LEU A 155 -0.04 0.72 8.06
C LEU A 155 1.35 0.57 7.43
N LEU A 156 2.17 1.60 7.52
CA LEU A 156 3.62 1.55 7.39
C LEU A 156 4.18 2.24 8.62
N SER A 157 5.33 1.79 9.11
CA SER A 157 5.92 2.29 10.35
C SER A 157 7.42 2.31 10.26
N ALA A 158 8.04 3.24 10.96
CA ALA A 158 9.47 3.31 11.14
C ALA A 158 9.79 3.74 12.57
N GLU A 159 10.79 3.10 13.15
CA GLU A 159 11.35 3.51 14.43
C GLU A 159 12.40 4.59 14.19
N VAL A 160 12.31 5.68 14.94
CA VAL A 160 13.23 6.81 14.88
C VAL A 160 13.94 6.91 16.21
N ASN A 161 15.18 6.45 16.24
CA ASN A 161 16.09 6.65 17.37
C ASN A 161 17.31 7.42 16.87
N LEU A 162 17.33 8.72 17.16
CA LEU A 162 18.34 9.65 16.65
C LEU A 162 19.69 9.52 17.39
N ASN A 163 19.74 8.75 18.49
CA ASN A 163 21.00 8.38 19.15
C ASN A 163 21.68 7.18 18.46
N GLU A 164 20.92 6.34 17.75
CA GLU A 164 21.43 5.10 17.16
C GLU A 164 21.70 5.20 15.66
N ALA A 165 20.95 6.04 14.94
CA ALA A 165 21.08 6.17 13.51
C ALA A 165 20.71 7.58 13.02
N THR A 166 21.30 7.97 11.89
CA THR A 166 20.92 9.18 11.16
C THR A 166 20.01 8.89 9.97
N GLN A 167 19.65 7.62 9.77
CA GLN A 167 18.74 7.19 8.70
C GLN A 167 18.21 5.78 8.99
N SER A 168 17.05 5.46 8.42
CA SER A 168 16.54 4.09 8.43
C SER A 168 17.04 3.29 7.23
N PRO A 169 17.00 1.95 7.30
CA PRO A 169 17.09 1.11 6.11
C PRO A 169 15.99 1.47 5.10
N ARG A 170 16.30 1.29 3.82
CA ARG A 170 15.32 1.41 2.73
C ARG A 170 15.11 0.05 2.10
N ALA A 171 13.85 -0.38 2.01
CA ALA A 171 13.48 -1.60 1.33
C ALA A 171 13.52 -1.39 -0.19
N VAL A 172 14.15 -2.30 -0.92
CA VAL A 172 14.15 -2.31 -2.40
C VAL A 172 13.52 -3.62 -2.85
N VAL A 173 12.20 -3.68 -2.71
CA VAL A 173 11.41 -4.83 -3.15
C VAL A 173 10.60 -4.49 -4.37
N LEU A 174 10.26 -5.53 -5.12
CA LEU A 174 9.24 -5.40 -6.14
C LEU A 174 7.90 -5.04 -5.47
N PRO A 175 7.17 -4.08 -6.06
CA PRO A 175 5.92 -3.55 -5.51
C PRO A 175 4.79 -4.59 -5.41
N GLN A 176 4.94 -5.67 -6.17
CA GLN A 176 4.03 -6.80 -6.22
C GLN A 176 4.86 -8.03 -6.57
N VAL A 177 4.68 -9.11 -5.81
CA VAL A 177 5.31 -10.39 -6.09
C VAL A 177 4.21 -11.39 -6.41
N THR A 178 4.25 -11.93 -7.63
CA THR A 178 3.39 -13.05 -8.00
C THR A 178 4.06 -14.34 -7.59
N VAL A 179 3.36 -15.15 -6.79
CA VAL A 179 3.83 -16.45 -6.33
C VAL A 179 2.92 -17.55 -6.88
N PRO A 180 3.47 -18.66 -7.41
CA PRO A 180 2.65 -19.78 -7.84
C PRO A 180 1.98 -20.44 -6.63
N LEU A 181 0.73 -20.88 -6.82
CA LEU A 181 0.06 -21.78 -5.88
C LEU A 181 0.69 -23.17 -6.03
N LEU A 182 1.35 -23.65 -4.98
CA LEU A 182 1.80 -25.04 -4.89
C LEU A 182 0.66 -25.87 -4.26
N ASP A 183 0.12 -26.83 -5.02
CA ASP A 183 -0.92 -27.77 -4.59
C ASP A 183 -2.18 -27.13 -3.97
N GLY A 184 -2.56 -25.94 -4.46
CA GLY A 184 -3.72 -25.20 -3.94
C GLY A 184 -3.48 -24.54 -2.58
N VAL A 185 -2.26 -24.58 -2.06
CA VAL A 185 -1.87 -23.97 -0.78
C VAL A 185 -1.01 -22.73 -1.03
N LEU A 186 -1.42 -21.60 -0.43
CA LEU A 186 -0.60 -20.39 -0.37
C LEU A 186 0.47 -20.54 0.72
N ARG A 187 1.61 -21.15 0.38
CA ARG A 187 2.82 -21.19 1.23
C ARG A 187 4.03 -20.78 0.41
N SER A 188 4.14 -19.49 0.16
CA SER A 188 5.35 -18.90 -0.40
C SER A 188 5.99 -18.01 0.65
N ASP A 189 7.20 -18.37 1.05
CA ASP A 189 8.09 -17.48 1.79
C ASP A 189 8.96 -16.74 0.78
N PHE A 190 9.22 -15.46 1.03
CA PHE A 190 10.19 -14.70 0.28
C PHE A 190 11.04 -13.84 1.21
N PHE A 191 12.20 -13.46 0.72
CA PHE A 191 13.11 -12.59 1.45
C PHE A 191 12.94 -11.15 0.96
N VAL A 192 12.73 -10.24 1.90
CA VAL A 192 12.69 -8.79 1.68
C VAL A 192 14.07 -8.24 2.00
N PRO A 193 14.85 -7.81 0.99
CA PRO A 193 16.09 -7.08 1.24
C PRO A 193 15.78 -5.64 1.62
N ALA A 194 16.45 -5.17 2.67
CA ALA A 194 16.61 -3.76 2.96
C ALA A 194 18.11 -3.45 3.04
N TYR A 195 18.50 -2.26 2.60
CA TYR A 195 19.89 -1.82 2.68
C TYR A 195 19.98 -0.50 3.44
N ASP A 196 21.10 -0.30 4.11
CA ASP A 196 21.48 0.97 4.71
C ASP A 196 22.45 1.69 3.75
N PRO A 197 22.06 2.81 3.11
CA PRO A 197 22.96 3.56 2.23
C PRO A 197 24.26 4.01 2.89
N SER A 198 24.28 4.19 4.21
CA SER A 198 25.45 4.64 4.98
C SER A 198 26.39 3.49 5.35
N ASN A 199 25.91 2.24 5.24
CA ASN A 199 26.69 1.05 5.47
C ASN A 199 26.39 0.03 4.35
N ALA A 200 27.13 0.13 3.25
CA ALA A 200 26.94 -0.70 2.06
C ALA A 200 27.08 -2.22 2.31
N GLN A 201 27.61 -2.64 3.46
CA GLN A 201 27.67 -4.05 3.87
C GLN A 201 26.49 -4.50 4.76
N ALA A 202 25.68 -3.57 5.24
CA ALA A 202 24.48 -3.84 6.02
C ALA A 202 23.29 -4.09 5.09
N VAL A 203 23.22 -5.31 4.53
CA VAL A 203 22.02 -5.84 3.90
C VAL A 203 21.23 -6.62 4.94
N TYR A 204 20.04 -6.12 5.26
CA TYR A 204 19.10 -6.77 6.16
C TYR A 204 18.13 -7.62 5.35
N TRP A 205 17.86 -8.82 5.83
CA TRP A 205 16.90 -9.73 5.23
C TRP A 205 15.83 -10.07 6.25
N ALA A 206 14.58 -9.86 5.89
CA ALA A 206 13.45 -10.44 6.59
C ALA A 206 12.88 -11.57 5.76
N ARG A 207 12.76 -12.76 6.36
CA ARG A 207 11.92 -13.83 5.80
C ARG A 207 10.49 -13.53 6.21
N ASP A 208 9.61 -13.47 5.23
CA ASP A 208 8.21 -13.26 5.50
C ASP A 208 7.31 -14.10 4.59
N SER A 209 6.09 -14.34 5.03
CA SER A 209 5.12 -15.15 4.30
C SER A 209 4.18 -14.27 3.49
N SER A 210 3.61 -14.82 2.42
CA SER A 210 2.59 -14.14 1.62
C SER A 210 1.40 -13.61 2.43
N TYR A 211 1.12 -14.19 3.60
CA TYR A 211 0.06 -13.72 4.51
C TYR A 211 0.50 -12.51 5.35
N LYS A 212 1.74 -12.55 5.84
CA LYS A 212 2.28 -11.59 6.80
C LYS A 212 2.88 -10.33 6.17
N VAL A 213 3.40 -10.36 4.94
CA VAL A 213 3.89 -9.16 4.23
C VAL A 213 2.75 -8.19 3.86
N GLY A 214 1.50 -8.68 3.89
CA GLY A 214 0.31 -7.85 3.80
C GLY A 214 -0.02 -7.10 5.09
N GLU A 215 0.67 -7.36 6.19
CA GLU A 215 0.61 -6.61 7.44
C GLU A 215 1.98 -5.94 7.60
N ALA A 216 2.03 -4.66 7.94
CA ALA A 216 3.23 -3.82 7.98
C ALA A 216 4.39 -4.31 8.88
N LEU A 217 4.33 -5.51 9.43
CA LEU A 217 5.15 -5.99 10.54
C LEU A 217 6.36 -6.82 10.07
N GLY A 218 6.50 -7.08 8.77
CA GLY A 218 7.55 -7.95 8.22
C GLY A 218 8.98 -7.49 8.44
N LEU A 219 9.20 -6.20 8.71
CA LEU A 219 10.50 -5.62 9.01
C LEU A 219 10.47 -5.02 10.42
N ALA A 220 10.42 -5.89 11.43
CA ALA A 220 10.42 -5.47 12.82
C ALA A 220 11.71 -4.68 13.15
N GLY A 221 11.55 -3.40 13.52
CA GLY A 221 12.53 -2.65 14.31
C GLY A 221 13.22 -1.45 13.66
N ARG A 222 13.11 -1.18 12.34
CA ARG A 222 13.82 -0.02 11.74
C ARG A 222 13.12 0.69 10.57
N ALA A 223 12.36 -0.03 9.74
CA ALA A 223 11.55 0.52 8.66
C ALA A 223 10.59 -0.58 8.20
N SER A 224 9.38 -0.26 7.75
CA SER A 224 8.41 -1.27 7.35
C SER A 224 7.83 -1.11 5.94
N LEU A 225 7.33 -2.22 5.44
CA LEU A 225 6.92 -2.44 4.06
C LEU A 225 5.56 -3.15 4.07
N ALA A 226 4.63 -2.67 3.25
CA ALA A 226 3.39 -3.39 2.95
C ALA A 226 3.37 -3.79 1.47
N VAL A 227 3.20 -5.08 1.17
CA VAL A 227 3.08 -5.61 -0.21
C VAL A 227 1.76 -6.36 -0.37
N GLY A 228 1.08 -6.18 -1.51
CA GLY A 228 -0.11 -6.93 -1.87
C GLY A 228 0.19 -8.21 -2.64
N LEU A 229 -0.53 -9.30 -2.34
CA LEU A 229 -0.49 -10.54 -3.12
C LEU A 229 -1.68 -10.60 -4.10
N GLN A 230 -1.39 -10.94 -5.36
CA GLN A 230 -2.42 -11.14 -6.38
C GLN A 230 -2.36 -12.56 -6.94
N ARG A 231 -3.55 -13.13 -7.17
CA ARG A 231 -3.69 -14.39 -7.90
C ARG A 231 -3.55 -14.10 -9.40
N LEU A 232 -2.66 -14.80 -10.09
CA LEU A 232 -2.91 -15.07 -11.50
C LEU A 232 -4.01 -16.13 -11.54
N ALA A 233 -5.16 -15.82 -12.12
CA ALA A 233 -5.96 -16.88 -12.70
C ALA A 233 -5.02 -17.63 -13.64
N ALA A 234 -4.83 -18.93 -13.43
CA ALA A 234 -4.13 -19.74 -14.41
C ALA A 234 -4.79 -19.40 -15.75
N LEU A 235 -3.99 -18.96 -16.72
CA LEU A 235 -4.36 -19.13 -18.11
C LEU A 235 -4.45 -20.64 -18.29
N THR A 236 -5.60 -21.23 -17.93
CA THR A 236 -6.05 -22.43 -18.59
C THR A 236 -6.37 -21.98 -20.00
N ASP A 237 -5.33 -21.94 -20.82
CA ASP A 237 -5.49 -22.01 -22.25
C ASP A 237 -6.19 -23.33 -22.55
N THR A 238 -7.51 -23.26 -22.67
CA THR A 238 -8.33 -24.34 -23.23
C THR A 238 -8.44 -24.22 -24.76
N SER A 239 -7.65 -23.36 -25.41
CA SER A 239 -7.48 -23.37 -26.86
C SER A 239 -6.21 -24.10 -27.23
N GLY A 240 -6.35 -25.37 -27.62
CA GLY A 240 -5.24 -26.25 -27.98
C GLY A 240 -4.25 -25.65 -28.99
N TYR A 241 -3.16 -25.08 -28.48
CA TYR A 241 -1.98 -24.74 -29.25
C TYR A 241 -0.77 -25.42 -28.62
N GLN A 242 -0.40 -26.57 -29.16
CA GLN A 242 0.89 -27.18 -28.87
C GLN A 242 1.99 -26.26 -29.39
N VAL A 243 2.71 -25.60 -28.48
CA VAL A 243 4.01 -25.01 -28.81
C VAL A 243 5.04 -26.14 -28.77
N ALA A 244 5.24 -26.76 -29.93
CA ALA A 244 6.36 -27.64 -30.18
C ALA A 244 7.67 -26.82 -30.22
N CYS A 245 8.41 -26.80 -29.12
CA CYS A 245 9.84 -26.51 -29.15
C CYS A 245 10.60 -27.83 -29.16
N GLY A 246 10.80 -28.37 -30.37
CA GLY A 246 11.65 -29.53 -30.63
C GLY A 246 12.41 -29.30 -31.92
N GLY A 247 13.51 -28.56 -31.82
CA GLY A 247 14.47 -28.41 -32.91
C GLY A 247 15.02 -29.78 -33.31
N ARG A 248 14.78 -30.16 -34.57
CA ARG A 248 15.29 -31.38 -35.18
C ARG A 248 16.77 -31.14 -35.52
N LEU A 249 17.68 -31.84 -34.84
CA LEU A 249 19.04 -32.05 -35.34
C LEU A 249 18.95 -32.93 -36.60
N PRO A 250 19.61 -32.58 -37.72
CA PRO A 250 19.78 -33.51 -38.81
C PRO A 250 20.91 -34.49 -38.45
N ALA A 251 20.53 -35.70 -38.04
CA ALA A 251 21.41 -36.85 -38.12
C ALA A 251 20.99 -37.65 -39.35
N ASP A 252 21.79 -37.58 -40.41
CA ASP A 252 22.09 -38.70 -41.31
C ASP A 252 23.00 -38.23 -42.46
N ALA A 253 24.29 -38.52 -42.32
CA ALA A 253 25.21 -38.66 -43.44
C ALA A 253 26.00 -39.97 -43.21
N PRO A 254 25.86 -40.99 -44.08
CA PRO A 254 26.64 -42.21 -43.98
C PRO A 254 28.03 -42.01 -44.60
N GLY A 255 29.07 -42.23 -43.80
CA GLY A 255 30.43 -42.47 -44.28
C GLY A 255 30.66 -43.97 -44.41
N GLY A 256 31.00 -44.43 -45.62
CA GLY A 256 31.45 -45.81 -45.85
C GLY A 256 32.94 -45.99 -45.61
N ALA A 257 33.34 -47.19 -45.16
CA ALA A 257 34.49 -47.99 -45.63
C ALA A 257 34.82 -49.07 -44.58
N GLY A 258 34.87 -50.32 -45.03
CA GLY A 258 35.20 -51.52 -44.26
C GLY A 258 34.66 -52.76 -44.95
#